data_AF-A0A8H7N783-F1
#
_entry.id   AF-A0A8H7N783-F1
#
_cell.length_a   1.000
_cell.length_b   1.000
_cell.length_c   1.000
_cell.angle_alpha   90.00
_cell.angle_beta   90.00
_cell.angle_gamma   90.00
#
_symmetry.space_group_name_H-M   'P 1'
#
loop_
_entity.id
_entity.type
_entity.pdbx_description
1 polymer ?
#
loop_
_entity_poly.entity_id
_entity_poly.type
_entity_poly.pdbx_seq_one_letter_code
_entity_poly.pdbx_strand_id
1 'polypeptide(L)'
;MLDMKAKRVDVEAIERDLHRTFPDNINFKPPQAPDGDNTGKPSKNKEQPIIASLRRVLFAFSIYNPHIGYCQSLNFIAGLLLLFVDTEEQCFWLLNVITHIYLPGTHEISLEGSKVDLGVLMTEIRDTMPSIWDKIGGDLEAEPQTRPSTGRSFRKPRTRFRRKQTDTLSTERLPPITLCMTAWFMSCFIGTLPIETTLRVWDIFFYEGSKTLFRTALAVFKTGESEIMAVADPMEMFGVVQAMPRRMLDANGLIDACFKRRNGFSHLSQVAIDERRQERRDQAQLDKDKQGGRSQTLPPGGNVTDAESEVRRKGTLFGRRRRDVSGTRPGRV
;
A
#
# COMPACT_ATOMS: atom_id res chain seq x y z
N MET A 1 -5.55 31.42 9.86
CA MET A 1 -4.46 30.50 10.23
C MET A 1 -3.77 30.87 11.54
N LEU A 2 -3.59 32.15 11.87
CA LEU A 2 -2.83 32.59 13.06
C LEU A 2 -3.39 32.10 14.42
N ASP A 3 -4.69 31.78 14.52
CA ASP A 3 -5.32 31.27 15.74
C ASP A 3 -5.56 29.75 15.75
N MET A 4 -5.20 29.05 14.67
CA MET A 4 -5.42 27.60 14.57
C MET A 4 -4.30 26.87 15.29
N LYS A 5 -4.67 25.90 16.13
CA LYS A 5 -3.71 25.04 16.85
C LYS A 5 -3.74 23.64 16.27
N ALA A 6 -2.56 23.03 16.16
CA ALA A 6 -2.42 21.63 15.78
C ALA A 6 -3.16 20.74 16.79
N LYS A 7 -3.73 19.61 16.32
CA LYS A 7 -4.38 18.66 17.22
C LYS A 7 -3.33 18.13 18.19
N ARG A 8 -3.72 17.94 19.46
CA ARG A 8 -2.80 17.46 20.50
C ARG A 8 -2.11 16.14 20.11
N VAL A 9 -2.84 15.25 19.46
CA VAL A 9 -2.31 13.96 18.96
C VAL A 9 -1.20 14.17 17.93
N ASP A 10 -1.38 15.13 17.01
CA ASP A 10 -0.37 15.46 16.00
C ASP A 10 0.88 16.04 16.67
N VAL A 11 0.71 16.95 17.63
CA VAL A 11 1.83 17.55 18.39
C VAL A 11 2.64 16.48 19.12
N GLU A 12 1.99 15.61 19.88
CA GLU A 12 2.65 14.52 20.62
C GLU A 12 3.36 13.54 19.66
N ALA A 13 2.77 13.26 18.50
CA ALA A 13 3.38 12.39 17.50
C ALA A 13 4.59 13.04 16.82
N ILE A 14 4.52 14.33 16.48
CA ILE A 14 5.62 15.08 15.89
C ILE A 14 6.80 15.13 16.86
N GLU A 15 6.59 15.55 18.12
CA GLU A 15 7.69 15.67 19.10
C GLU A 15 8.44 14.34 19.31
N ARG A 16 7.72 13.21 19.32
CA ARG A 16 8.32 11.88 19.40
C ARG A 16 9.17 11.54 18.17
N ASP A 17 8.80 12.07 17.00
CA ASP A 17 9.42 11.73 15.73
C ASP A 17 10.62 12.61 15.37
N LEU A 18 10.68 13.84 15.90
CA LEU A 18 11.78 14.78 15.65
C LEU A 18 13.15 14.16 15.95
N HIS A 19 13.34 13.60 17.14
CA HIS A 19 14.65 13.11 17.58
C HIS A 19 15.07 11.77 16.95
N ARG A 20 14.14 11.03 16.34
CA ARG A 20 14.45 9.83 15.55
C ARG A 20 14.61 10.11 14.05
N THR A 21 14.51 11.38 13.63
CA THR A 21 14.68 11.79 12.23
C THR A 21 16.17 11.97 11.95
N PHE A 22 16.74 11.08 11.13
CA PHE A 22 18.15 11.07 10.73
C PHE A 22 19.16 11.27 11.88
N PRO A 23 19.12 10.45 12.95
CA PRO A 23 19.96 10.63 14.14
C PRO A 23 21.46 10.58 13.83
N ASP A 24 21.85 9.94 12.71
CA ASP A 24 23.24 9.84 12.28
C ASP A 24 23.73 11.02 11.43
N ASN A 25 22.84 11.86 10.93
CA ASN A 25 23.18 13.00 10.09
C ASN A 25 23.78 14.15 10.92
N ILE A 26 24.88 14.72 10.43
CA ILE A 26 25.63 15.78 11.12
C ILE A 26 24.80 17.01 11.48
N ASN A 27 23.77 17.35 10.68
CA ASN A 27 22.90 18.50 10.93
C ASN A 27 21.83 18.21 11.99
N PHE A 28 21.45 16.93 12.14
CA PHE A 28 20.43 16.47 13.10
C PHE A 28 21.03 16.03 14.44
N LYS A 29 22.33 15.72 14.48
CA LYS A 29 23.05 15.36 15.70
C LYS A 29 23.14 16.56 16.66
N PRO A 30 22.95 16.35 17.98
CA PRO A 30 23.27 17.36 18.98
C PRO A 30 24.75 17.76 18.89
N PRO A 31 25.13 19.01 19.27
CA PRO A 31 26.51 19.43 19.24
C PRO A 31 27.25 18.62 20.30
N GLN A 32 28.31 17.91 19.90
CA GLN A 32 29.19 17.29 20.89
C GLN A 32 29.82 18.40 21.72
N ALA A 33 29.74 18.28 23.05
CA ALA A 33 30.46 19.20 23.92
C ALA A 33 31.96 19.11 23.59
N PRO A 34 32.69 20.23 23.49
CA PRO A 34 34.12 20.16 23.26
C PRO A 34 34.78 19.36 24.38
N ASP A 35 35.59 18.37 24.01
CA ASP A 35 36.44 17.61 24.91
C ASP A 35 37.36 18.58 25.67
N GLY A 36 37.02 18.95 26.89
CA GLY A 36 37.91 19.78 27.72
C GLY A 36 37.30 20.61 28.84
N ASP A 37 35.99 20.84 28.88
CA ASP A 37 35.42 21.63 29.99
C ASP A 37 34.84 20.72 31.08
N ASN A 38 35.68 20.39 32.06
CA ASN A 38 35.35 19.62 33.26
C ASN A 38 34.56 20.45 34.29
N THR A 39 33.89 21.53 33.85
CA THR A 39 32.93 22.26 34.66
C THR A 39 31.57 21.59 34.50
N GLY A 40 31.17 20.80 35.50
CA GLY A 40 29.93 20.01 35.55
C GLY A 40 28.63 20.83 35.57
N LYS A 41 28.45 21.75 34.62
CA LYS A 41 27.17 22.36 34.29
C LYS A 41 26.74 21.82 32.93
N PRO A 42 25.66 21.03 32.84
CA PRO A 42 25.14 20.59 31.55
C PRO A 42 24.84 21.83 30.72
N SER A 43 25.58 22.00 29.62
CA SER A 43 25.33 23.05 28.65
C SER A 43 23.88 22.91 28.20
N LYS A 44 23.04 23.88 28.57
CA LYS A 44 21.59 23.85 28.37
C LYS A 44 21.28 23.39 26.95
N ASN A 45 20.54 22.27 26.83
CA ASN A 45 19.85 21.75 25.65
C ASN A 45 19.70 22.78 24.51
N LYS A 46 20.73 22.96 23.68
CA LYS A 46 20.60 23.72 22.43
C LYS A 46 20.07 22.75 21.39
N GLU A 47 18.76 22.75 21.25
CA GLU A 47 18.08 22.09 20.15
C GLU A 47 18.70 22.52 18.81
N GLN A 48 18.91 21.56 17.91
CA GLN A 48 19.48 21.87 16.59
C GLN A 48 18.55 22.77 15.78
N PRO A 49 19.08 23.77 15.06
CA PRO A 49 18.26 24.65 14.22
C PRO A 49 17.37 23.88 13.24
N ILE A 50 17.87 22.78 12.67
CA ILE A 50 17.09 21.94 11.75
C ILE A 50 15.93 21.22 12.43
N ILE A 51 16.09 20.80 13.70
CA ILE A 51 15.02 20.15 14.48
C ILE A 51 13.91 21.18 14.78
N ALA A 52 14.29 22.40 15.16
CA ALA A 52 13.33 23.48 15.37
C ALA A 52 12.57 23.83 14.08
N SER A 53 13.25 23.84 12.94
CA SER A 53 12.67 24.08 11.61
C SER A 53 11.72 22.94 11.20
N LEU A 54 12.14 21.69 11.41
CA LEU A 54 11.32 20.50 11.16
C LEU A 54 10.02 20.54 11.98
N ARG A 55 10.10 20.91 13.26
CA ARG A 55 8.91 21.10 14.11
C ARG A 55 7.95 22.12 13.53
N ARG A 56 8.45 23.32 13.16
CA ARG A 56 7.62 24.39 12.61
C ARG A 56 6.93 23.98 11.32
N VAL A 57 7.67 23.36 10.40
CA VAL A 57 7.12 22.87 9.12
C VAL A 57 6.03 21.82 9.35
N LEU A 58 6.26 20.82 10.21
CA LEU A 58 5.28 19.77 10.48
C LEU A 58 4.06 20.27 11.25
N PHE A 59 4.23 21.23 12.16
CA PHE A 59 3.11 21.89 12.84
C PHE A 59 2.28 22.70 11.85
N ALA A 60 2.91 23.52 11.01
CA ALA A 60 2.23 24.27 9.97
C ALA A 60 1.48 23.34 9.01
N PHE A 61 2.11 22.23 8.59
CA PHE A 61 1.51 21.23 7.72
C PHE A 61 0.26 20.57 8.34
N SER A 62 0.34 20.12 9.60
CA SER A 62 -0.81 19.46 10.26
C SER A 62 -1.99 20.41 10.50
N ILE A 63 -1.72 21.71 10.69
CA ILE A 63 -2.75 22.75 10.79
C ILE A 63 -3.36 23.05 9.43
N TYR A 64 -2.53 23.20 8.39
CA TYR A 64 -2.97 23.52 7.04
C TYR A 64 -3.77 22.38 6.40
N ASN A 65 -3.38 21.13 6.67
CA ASN A 65 -3.98 19.92 6.11
C ASN A 65 -4.66 19.06 7.20
N PRO A 66 -5.78 19.49 7.81
CA PRO A 66 -6.37 18.81 8.96
C PRO A 66 -6.93 17.41 8.65
N HIS A 67 -7.17 17.08 7.38
CA HIS A 67 -7.57 15.73 6.92
C HIS A 67 -6.42 14.73 6.96
N ILE A 68 -5.20 15.19 6.68
CA ILE A 68 -3.97 14.41 6.81
C ILE A 68 -3.49 14.46 8.27
N GLY A 69 -3.46 15.65 8.87
CA GLY A 69 -2.86 15.89 10.19
C GLY A 69 -1.36 15.61 10.13
N TYR A 70 -0.86 14.87 11.13
CA TYR A 70 0.48 14.28 11.07
C TYR A 70 0.42 12.77 10.84
N CYS A 71 0.93 12.34 9.70
CA CYS A 71 1.13 10.94 9.39
C CYS A 71 2.58 10.52 9.64
N GLN A 72 2.78 9.39 10.31
CA GLN A 72 4.12 8.83 10.53
C GLN A 72 4.78 8.55 9.17
N SER A 73 5.94 9.16 8.94
CA SER A 73 6.77 9.22 7.71
C SER A 73 7.02 10.65 7.23
N LEU A 74 6.10 11.58 7.53
CA LEU A 74 6.24 12.98 7.11
C LEU A 74 7.47 13.66 7.71
N ASN A 75 7.90 13.24 8.91
CA ASN A 75 9.16 13.69 9.52
C ASN A 75 10.39 13.37 8.66
N PHE A 76 10.43 12.20 8.01
CA PHE A 76 11.53 11.83 7.15
C PHE A 76 11.51 12.61 5.83
N ILE A 77 10.33 12.81 5.24
CA ILE A 77 10.16 13.60 4.01
C ILE A 77 10.56 15.06 4.26
N ALA A 78 9.97 15.71 5.27
CA ALA A 78 10.29 17.09 5.63
C ALA A 78 11.74 17.25 6.09
N GLY A 79 12.26 16.29 6.87
CA GLY A 79 13.65 16.30 7.32
C GLY A 79 14.63 16.20 6.15
N LEU A 80 14.32 15.40 5.11
CA LEU A 80 15.17 15.31 3.93
C LEU A 80 15.09 16.58 3.10
N LEU A 81 13.89 17.14 2.90
CA LEU A 81 13.71 18.41 2.19
C LEU A 81 14.50 19.55 2.84
N LEU A 82 14.46 19.68 4.17
CA LEU A 82 15.20 20.70 4.92
C LEU A 82 16.72 20.61 4.78
N LEU A 83 17.27 19.49 4.30
CA LEU A 83 18.70 19.37 4.00
C LEU A 83 19.08 20.03 2.66
N PHE A 84 18.11 20.27 1.77
CA PHE A 84 18.37 20.70 0.39
C PHE A 84 17.70 22.02 0.01
N VAL A 85 16.66 22.45 0.72
CA VAL A 85 16.00 23.74 0.47
C VAL A 85 16.52 24.83 1.39
N ASP A 86 16.45 26.07 0.92
CA ASP A 86 16.98 27.22 1.66
C ASP A 86 16.00 27.74 2.72
N THR A 87 14.69 27.50 2.56
CA THR A 87 13.66 28.05 3.45
C THR A 87 12.64 27.02 3.93
N GLU A 88 12.09 27.25 5.14
CA GLU A 88 10.99 26.45 5.69
C GLU A 88 9.74 26.49 4.81
N GLU A 89 9.49 27.62 4.14
CA GLU A 89 8.35 27.79 3.24
C GLU A 89 8.48 26.89 2.01
N GLN A 90 9.67 26.80 1.40
CA GLN A 90 9.92 25.86 0.30
C GLN A 90 9.72 24.42 0.75
N CYS A 91 10.23 24.06 1.93
CA CYS A 91 10.02 22.73 2.50
C CYS A 91 8.53 22.44 2.69
N PHE A 92 7.77 23.39 3.24
CA PHE A 92 6.34 23.25 3.47
C PHE A 92 5.58 23.03 2.17
N TRP A 93 5.83 23.83 1.13
CA TRP A 93 5.15 23.69 -0.15
C TRP A 93 5.53 22.41 -0.89
N LEU A 94 6.81 22.01 -0.86
CA LEU A 94 7.22 20.73 -1.45
C LEU A 94 6.60 19.54 -0.73
N LEU A 95 6.53 19.58 0.62
CA LEU A 95 5.80 18.57 1.39
C LEU A 95 4.33 18.51 0.96
N ASN A 96 3.70 19.67 0.77
CA ASN A 96 2.31 19.75 0.30
C ASN A 96 2.12 19.19 -1.12
N VAL A 97 3.06 19.46 -2.03
CA VAL A 97 3.08 18.89 -3.39
C VAL A 97 3.20 17.37 -3.34
N ILE A 98 4.10 16.83 -2.52
CA ILE A 98 4.26 15.39 -2.37
C ILE A 98 2.94 14.74 -1.91
N THR A 99 2.30 15.28 -0.88
CA THR A 99 1.12 14.63 -0.28
C THR A 99 -0.18 14.86 -1.06
N HIS A 100 -0.31 15.94 -1.84
CA HIS A 100 -1.56 16.25 -2.56
C HIS A 100 -1.51 15.98 -4.05
N ILE A 101 -0.35 16.16 -4.68
CA ILE A 101 -0.20 16.03 -6.14
C ILE A 101 0.36 14.65 -6.47
N TYR A 102 1.44 14.24 -5.81
CA TYR A 102 2.12 13.00 -6.16
C TYR A 102 1.54 11.75 -5.48
N LEU A 103 1.12 11.89 -4.22
CA LEU A 103 0.60 10.78 -3.41
C LEU A 103 -0.76 11.15 -2.76
N PRO A 104 -1.78 11.50 -3.55
CA PRO A 104 -3.07 11.94 -3.03
C PRO A 104 -3.73 10.84 -2.20
N GLY A 105 -4.08 11.17 -0.96
CA GLY A 105 -4.73 10.26 -0.02
C GLY A 105 -3.82 9.21 0.62
N THR A 106 -2.55 9.14 0.24
CA THR A 106 -1.60 8.13 0.75
C THR A 106 -1.30 8.36 2.23
N HIS A 107 -1.12 9.62 2.64
CA HIS A 107 -0.83 10.01 4.02
C HIS A 107 -2.07 10.30 4.87
N GLU A 108 -3.28 10.18 4.32
CA GLU A 108 -4.52 10.38 5.08
C GLU A 108 -4.70 9.29 6.16
N ILE A 109 -5.44 9.62 7.22
CA ILE A 109 -5.69 8.74 8.37
C ILE A 109 -6.36 7.43 7.95
N SER A 110 -7.20 7.45 6.90
CA SER A 110 -7.89 6.27 6.37
C SER A 110 -6.94 5.27 5.70
N LEU A 111 -5.74 5.72 5.30
CA LEU A 111 -4.78 4.99 4.45
C LEU A 111 -5.41 4.44 3.16
N GLU A 112 -6.51 5.02 2.69
CA GLU A 112 -7.19 4.57 1.48
C GLU A 112 -6.34 4.79 0.24
N GLY A 113 -5.70 5.96 0.10
CA GLY A 113 -4.76 6.21 -1.00
C GLY A 113 -3.57 5.26 -0.98
N SER A 114 -3.09 4.89 0.21
CA SER A 114 -2.00 3.91 0.34
C SER A 114 -2.43 2.53 -0.17
N LYS A 115 -3.63 2.06 0.18
CA LYS A 115 -4.19 0.80 -0.35
C LYS A 115 -4.38 0.86 -1.87
N VAL A 116 -4.81 2.01 -2.40
CA VAL A 116 -4.92 2.22 -3.85
C VAL A 116 -3.57 2.08 -4.52
N ASP A 117 -2.54 2.81 -4.06
CA ASP A 117 -1.18 2.75 -4.62
C ASP A 117 -0.61 1.32 -4.56
N LEU A 118 -0.72 0.66 -3.41
CA LEU A 118 -0.27 -0.72 -3.25
C LEU A 118 -1.02 -1.67 -4.18
N GLY A 119 -2.33 -1.49 -4.33
CA GLY A 119 -3.13 -2.25 -5.27
C GLY A 119 -2.68 -2.05 -6.72
N VAL A 120 -2.35 -0.81 -7.12
CA VAL A 120 -1.79 -0.54 -8.46
C VAL A 120 -0.46 -1.27 -8.62
N LEU A 121 0.45 -1.16 -7.65
CA LEU A 121 1.73 -1.89 -7.68
C LEU A 121 1.53 -3.40 -7.79
N MET A 122 0.61 -3.99 -7.02
CA MET A 122 0.31 -5.42 -7.06
C MET A 122 -0.23 -5.85 -8.44
N THR A 123 -1.06 -5.03 -9.07
CA THR A 123 -1.51 -5.25 -10.45
C THR A 123 -0.32 -5.22 -11.43
N GLU A 124 0.56 -4.23 -11.32
CA GLU A 124 1.75 -4.15 -12.17
C GLU A 124 2.71 -5.33 -11.99
N ILE A 125 2.92 -5.79 -10.75
CA ILE A 125 3.76 -6.98 -10.48
C ILE A 125 3.14 -8.22 -11.14
N ARG A 126 1.83 -8.41 -11.02
CA ARG A 126 1.13 -9.53 -11.66
C ARG A 126 1.27 -9.51 -13.18
N ASP A 127 1.16 -8.33 -13.78
CA ASP A 127 1.12 -8.19 -15.23
C ASP A 127 2.53 -8.23 -15.84
N THR A 128 3.53 -7.69 -15.15
CA THR A 128 4.92 -7.58 -15.65
C THR A 128 5.85 -8.70 -15.17
N MET A 129 5.59 -9.28 -13.99
CA MET A 129 6.42 -10.30 -13.34
C MET A 129 5.57 -11.41 -12.70
N PRO A 130 4.86 -12.24 -13.50
CA PRO A 130 3.96 -13.28 -12.99
C PRO A 130 4.64 -14.30 -12.07
N SER A 131 5.91 -14.62 -12.33
CA SER A 131 6.71 -15.52 -11.49
C SER A 131 6.83 -14.98 -10.06
N ILE A 132 7.09 -13.68 -9.91
CA ILE A 132 7.20 -13.00 -8.61
C ILE A 132 5.82 -12.94 -7.96
N TRP A 133 4.79 -12.59 -8.74
CA TRP A 133 3.40 -12.59 -8.28
C TRP A 133 2.99 -13.93 -7.65
N ASP A 134 3.31 -15.05 -8.29
CA ASP A 134 2.95 -16.38 -7.77
C ASP A 134 3.60 -16.67 -6.41
N LYS A 135 4.76 -16.07 -6.12
CA LYS A 135 5.47 -16.20 -4.85
C LYS A 135 4.96 -15.26 -3.77
N ILE A 136 4.61 -14.02 -4.11
CA ILE A 136 4.26 -12.98 -3.12
C ILE A 136 2.75 -12.72 -2.99
N GLY A 137 1.99 -13.06 -4.02
CA GLY A 137 0.54 -12.83 -4.13
C GLY A 137 -0.30 -14.09 -3.89
N GLY A 138 0.32 -15.26 -3.79
CA GLY A 138 -0.38 -16.56 -3.68
C GLY A 138 -1.34 -16.71 -2.50
N ASP A 139 -1.14 -15.95 -1.41
CA ASP A 139 -2.03 -15.96 -0.25
C ASP A 139 -3.36 -15.21 -0.48
N LEU A 140 -3.50 -14.46 -1.57
CA LEU A 140 -4.77 -13.80 -1.94
C LEU A 140 -5.82 -14.75 -2.49
N GLU A 141 -5.40 -15.87 -3.08
CA GLU A 141 -6.30 -16.84 -3.72
C GLU A 141 -6.75 -17.96 -2.78
N ALA A 142 -6.22 -18.02 -1.56
CA ALA A 142 -6.67 -18.96 -0.55
C ALA A 142 -7.94 -18.42 0.12
N GLU A 143 -9.11 -18.81 -0.38
CA GLU A 143 -10.37 -18.63 0.33
C GLU A 143 -10.25 -19.17 1.78
N PRO A 144 -10.76 -18.46 2.80
CA PRO A 144 -10.69 -18.91 4.19
C PRO A 144 -11.77 -19.97 4.47
N GLN A 145 -11.79 -21.09 3.73
CA GLN A 145 -12.59 -22.26 4.07
C GLN A 145 -11.94 -23.57 3.59
N THR A 146 -10.79 -23.93 4.15
CA THR A 146 -10.48 -25.34 4.34
C THR A 146 -9.98 -25.55 5.76
N ARG A 147 -10.83 -26.18 6.58
CA ARG A 147 -10.45 -26.72 7.90
C ARG A 147 -9.15 -27.52 7.76
N PRO A 148 -8.27 -27.54 8.78
CA PRO A 148 -7.08 -28.37 8.74
C PRO A 148 -7.50 -29.84 8.64
N SER A 149 -7.31 -30.43 7.46
CA SER A 149 -7.45 -31.88 7.27
C SER A 149 -6.23 -32.53 7.90
N THR A 150 -6.44 -33.09 9.09
CA THR A 150 -5.55 -34.09 9.66
C THR A 150 -5.60 -35.34 8.79
N GLY A 151 -4.70 -35.43 7.82
CA GLY A 151 -4.58 -36.61 6.99
C GLY A 151 -3.48 -36.45 5.95
N ARG A 152 -2.42 -37.26 6.06
CA ARG A 152 -1.44 -37.45 5.00
C ARG A 152 -2.20 -37.83 3.72
N SER A 153 -2.20 -36.96 2.73
CA SER A 153 -2.68 -37.32 1.39
C SER A 153 -1.80 -36.69 0.32
N PHE A 154 -1.34 -37.56 -0.57
CA PHE A 154 -0.41 -37.30 -1.66
C PHE A 154 -0.91 -36.15 -2.56
N ARG A 155 -0.08 -35.12 -2.75
CA ARG A 155 -0.33 -34.06 -3.74
C ARG A 155 -0.29 -34.69 -5.15
N LYS A 156 -1.43 -34.74 -5.84
CA LYS A 156 -1.44 -34.98 -7.30
C LYS A 156 -1.03 -33.71 -8.05
N PRO A 157 -0.41 -33.82 -9.24
CA PRO A 157 -0.03 -32.66 -10.04
C PRO A 157 -1.29 -31.95 -10.55
N ARG A 158 -1.42 -30.65 -10.29
CA ARG A 158 -2.53 -29.83 -10.83
C ARG A 158 -2.33 -29.67 -12.34
N THR A 159 -3.29 -30.16 -13.12
CA THR A 159 -3.37 -29.93 -14.56
C THR A 159 -3.59 -28.44 -14.83
N ARG A 160 -2.71 -27.86 -15.64
CA ARG A 160 -2.89 -26.55 -16.28
C ARG A 160 -4.17 -26.60 -17.10
N PHE A 161 -5.23 -25.93 -16.68
CA PHE A 161 -6.29 -25.33 -17.51
C PHE A 161 -7.38 -24.83 -16.54
N ARG A 162 -7.12 -23.71 -15.86
CA ARG A 162 -8.20 -22.92 -15.24
C ARG A 162 -8.41 -21.68 -16.10
N ARG A 163 -9.58 -21.65 -16.71
CA ARG A 163 -10.11 -20.59 -17.56
C ARG A 163 -10.04 -19.26 -16.81
N LYS A 164 -9.51 -18.25 -17.48
CA LYS A 164 -9.26 -16.86 -17.08
C LYS A 164 -10.56 -16.20 -16.58
N GLN A 165 -10.86 -16.33 -15.29
CA GLN A 165 -11.74 -15.41 -14.58
C GLN A 165 -10.78 -14.39 -13.96
N THR A 166 -10.82 -13.18 -14.49
CA THR A 166 -10.08 -12.04 -13.94
C THR A 166 -10.69 -11.72 -12.58
N ASP A 167 -10.28 -12.44 -11.54
CA ASP A 167 -10.56 -12.06 -10.17
C ASP A 167 -9.83 -10.74 -9.95
N THR A 168 -10.58 -9.65 -10.06
CA THR A 168 -10.13 -8.31 -9.74
C THR A 168 -9.60 -8.34 -8.31
N LEU A 169 -8.32 -8.01 -8.13
CA LEU A 169 -7.68 -7.91 -6.82
C LEU A 169 -8.54 -7.05 -5.91
N SER A 170 -9.20 -7.67 -4.93
CA SER A 170 -10.12 -6.98 -4.02
C SER A 170 -9.41 -5.80 -3.40
N THR A 171 -9.97 -4.60 -3.56
CA THR A 171 -9.34 -3.36 -3.10
C THR A 171 -9.18 -3.32 -1.57
N GLU A 172 -9.94 -4.13 -0.83
CA GLU A 172 -9.86 -4.20 0.64
C GLU A 172 -8.83 -5.21 1.18
N ARG A 173 -8.48 -6.27 0.44
CA ARG A 173 -7.55 -7.30 0.90
C ARG A 173 -6.31 -7.31 0.03
N LEU A 174 -5.26 -6.65 0.52
CA LEU A 174 -3.92 -6.76 -0.01
C LEU A 174 -3.14 -7.84 0.76
N PRO A 175 -2.16 -8.51 0.13
CA PRO A 175 -1.33 -9.49 0.82
C PRO A 175 -0.61 -8.86 2.02
N PRO A 176 -0.34 -9.61 3.11
CA PRO A 176 0.45 -9.08 4.24
C PRO A 176 1.82 -8.52 3.82
N ILE A 177 2.40 -9.04 2.73
CA ILE A 177 3.68 -8.56 2.20
C ILE A 177 3.64 -7.09 1.76
N THR A 178 2.45 -6.53 1.47
CA THR A 178 2.33 -5.12 1.09
C THR A 178 2.61 -4.18 2.26
N LEU A 179 2.64 -4.66 3.50
CA LEU A 179 3.08 -3.85 4.65
C LEU A 179 4.53 -3.38 4.51
N CYS A 180 5.41 -4.21 3.91
CA CYS A 180 6.77 -3.79 3.56
C CYS A 180 6.75 -2.63 2.56
N MET A 181 5.88 -2.75 1.55
CA MET A 181 5.76 -1.79 0.46
C MET A 181 5.07 -0.50 0.91
N THR A 182 4.18 -0.55 1.91
CA THR A 182 3.56 0.64 2.51
C THR A 182 4.64 1.63 2.94
N ALA A 183 5.69 1.13 3.62
CA ALA A 183 6.80 1.98 4.04
C ALA A 183 7.50 2.66 2.86
N TRP A 184 7.62 2.00 1.71
CA TRP A 184 8.28 2.54 0.52
C TRP A 184 7.54 3.76 -0.03
N PHE A 185 6.21 3.70 -0.14
CA PHE A 185 5.42 4.83 -0.65
C PHE A 185 5.25 5.92 0.41
N MET A 186 4.97 5.54 1.66
CA MET A 186 4.76 6.49 2.75
C MET A 186 5.99 7.36 3.01
N SER A 187 7.21 6.79 2.96
CA SER A 187 8.45 7.56 3.12
C SER A 187 9.11 7.98 1.81
N CYS A 188 8.49 7.74 0.65
CA CYS A 188 9.12 7.95 -0.67
C CYS A 188 10.53 7.33 -0.77
N PHE A 189 10.63 6.07 -0.32
CA PHE A 189 11.84 5.25 -0.18
C PHE A 189 12.90 5.71 0.83
N ILE A 190 12.68 6.81 1.55
CA ILE A 190 13.61 7.25 2.59
C ILE A 190 13.75 6.19 3.68
N GLY A 191 15.01 5.85 4.02
CA GLY A 191 15.35 4.84 5.02
C GLY A 191 15.16 3.40 4.55
N THR A 192 14.72 3.19 3.30
CA THR A 192 14.55 1.87 2.68
C THR A 192 15.65 1.60 1.65
N LEU A 193 15.94 2.57 0.78
CA LEU A 193 17.08 2.56 -0.14
C LEU A 193 18.30 3.24 0.51
N PRO A 194 19.53 2.93 0.04
CA PRO A 194 20.70 3.75 0.33
C PRO A 194 20.46 5.22 -0.03
N ILE A 195 21.09 6.15 0.70
CA ILE A 195 20.79 7.58 0.56
C ILE A 195 21.09 8.11 -0.84
N GLU A 196 22.21 7.72 -1.46
CA GLU A 196 22.55 8.15 -2.83
C GLU A 196 21.49 7.68 -3.85
N THR A 197 21.03 6.44 -3.71
CA THR A 197 19.96 5.87 -4.54
C THR A 197 18.63 6.58 -4.28
N THR A 198 18.32 6.91 -3.02
CA THR A 198 17.12 7.67 -2.65
C THR A 198 17.12 9.05 -3.32
N LEU A 199 18.23 9.77 -3.25
CA LEU A 199 18.38 11.10 -3.87
C LEU A 199 18.22 11.03 -5.39
N ARG A 200 18.82 10.02 -6.03
CA ARG A 200 18.64 9.81 -7.48
C ARG A 200 17.19 9.53 -7.86
N VAL A 201 16.48 8.73 -7.06
CA VAL A 201 15.04 8.49 -7.25
C VAL A 201 14.25 9.77 -7.05
N TRP A 202 14.63 10.60 -6.08
CA TRP A 202 13.98 11.88 -5.78
C TRP A 202 14.15 12.92 -6.89
N ASP A 203 15.32 13.04 -7.51
CA ASP A 203 15.55 13.92 -8.67
C ASP A 203 14.53 13.62 -9.78
N ILE A 204 14.35 12.34 -10.09
CA ILE A 204 13.43 11.89 -11.14
C ILE A 204 11.98 11.96 -10.66
N PHE A 205 11.72 11.73 -9.38
CA PHE A 205 10.38 11.83 -8.81
C PHE A 205 9.81 13.24 -8.94
N PHE A 206 10.62 14.28 -8.65
CA PHE A 206 10.18 15.66 -8.83
C PHE A 206 10.06 16.07 -10.31
N TYR A 207 10.82 15.46 -11.21
CA TYR A 207 10.78 15.78 -12.64
C TYR A 207 9.69 15.02 -13.41
N GLU A 208 9.57 13.71 -13.21
CA GLU A 208 8.69 12.80 -13.95
C GLU A 208 7.36 12.52 -13.24
N GLY A 209 7.25 12.83 -11.94
CA GLY A 209 6.08 12.58 -11.11
C GLY A 209 6.08 11.22 -10.41
N SER A 210 4.93 10.87 -9.83
CA SER A 210 4.76 9.74 -8.93
C SER A 210 4.93 8.36 -9.58
N LYS A 211 4.82 8.24 -10.91
CA LYS A 211 5.17 7.01 -11.65
C LYS A 211 6.57 6.48 -11.31
N THR A 212 7.49 7.39 -10.96
CA THR A 212 8.86 7.04 -10.59
C THR A 212 8.88 6.10 -9.40
N LEU A 213 8.04 6.31 -8.38
CA LEU A 213 7.98 5.46 -7.20
C LEU A 213 7.53 4.02 -7.55
N PHE A 214 6.58 3.88 -8.47
CA PHE A 214 6.13 2.58 -8.98
C PHE A 214 7.22 1.88 -9.78
N ARG A 215 7.88 2.59 -10.70
CA ARG A 215 9.00 2.03 -11.48
C ARG A 215 10.14 1.57 -10.59
N THR A 216 10.47 2.36 -9.56
CA THR A 216 11.47 1.99 -8.55
C THR A 216 11.07 0.73 -7.79
N ALA A 217 9.82 0.63 -7.32
CA ALA A 217 9.33 -0.57 -6.63
C ALA A 217 9.42 -1.82 -7.52
N LEU A 218 8.99 -1.71 -8.79
CA LEU A 218 9.06 -2.81 -9.75
C LEU A 218 10.52 -3.20 -10.08
N ALA A 219 11.42 -2.23 -10.19
CA ALA A 219 12.84 -2.49 -10.42
C ALA A 219 13.51 -3.18 -9.22
N VAL A 220 13.12 -2.84 -7.99
CA VAL A 220 13.56 -3.57 -6.78
C VAL A 220 13.12 -5.04 -6.85
N PHE A 221 11.85 -5.31 -7.13
CA PHE A 221 11.36 -6.69 -7.29
C PHE A 221 12.08 -7.43 -8.41
N LYS A 222 12.29 -6.77 -9.56
CA LYS A 222 12.96 -7.38 -10.70
C LYS A 222 14.41 -7.74 -10.39
N THR A 223 15.11 -6.86 -9.69
CA THR A 223 16.53 -7.07 -9.34
C THR A 223 16.68 -8.19 -8.31
N GLY A 224 15.75 -8.29 -7.35
CA GLY A 224 15.74 -9.36 -6.36
C GLY A 224 15.00 -10.64 -6.77
N GLU A 225 14.62 -10.79 -8.04
CA GLU A 225 13.83 -11.92 -8.53
C GLU A 225 14.46 -13.27 -8.13
N SER A 226 15.78 -13.42 -8.29
CA SER A 226 16.48 -14.66 -7.94
C SER A 226 16.35 -15.02 -6.46
N GLU A 227 16.39 -14.03 -5.57
CA GLU A 227 16.27 -14.24 -4.13
C GLU A 227 14.83 -14.60 -3.75
N ILE A 228 13.85 -13.91 -4.32
CA ILE A 228 12.42 -14.22 -4.13
C ILE A 228 12.11 -15.65 -4.59
N MET A 229 12.66 -16.07 -5.73
CA MET A 229 12.45 -17.44 -6.24
C MET A 229 13.07 -18.51 -5.32
N ALA A 230 14.20 -18.18 -4.69
CA ALA A 230 14.91 -19.07 -3.78
C ALA A 230 14.21 -19.26 -2.44
N VAL A 231 13.30 -18.35 -2.04
CA VAL A 231 12.53 -18.48 -0.79
C VAL A 231 11.65 -19.73 -0.85
N ALA A 232 11.91 -20.68 0.06
CA ALA A 232 11.13 -21.89 0.21
C ALA A 232 9.96 -21.72 1.18
N ASP A 233 10.20 -21.02 2.31
CA ASP A 233 9.20 -20.75 3.34
C ASP A 233 8.56 -19.37 3.13
N PRO A 234 7.23 -19.29 2.91
CA PRO A 234 6.52 -18.01 2.83
C PRO A 234 6.76 -17.07 4.01
N MET A 235 7.06 -17.61 5.22
CA MET A 235 7.33 -16.79 6.41
C MET A 235 8.63 -15.97 6.27
N GLU A 236 9.59 -16.43 5.48
CA GLU A 236 10.86 -15.73 5.22
C GLU A 236 10.72 -14.62 4.16
N MET A 237 9.67 -14.66 3.34
CA MET A 237 9.45 -13.72 2.24
C MET A 237 9.43 -12.26 2.71
N PHE A 238 8.85 -12.00 3.89
CA PHE A 238 8.77 -10.67 4.47
C PHE A 238 10.17 -10.07 4.71
N GLY A 239 11.06 -10.86 5.31
CA GLY A 239 12.44 -10.45 5.57
C GLY A 239 13.21 -10.18 4.28
N VAL A 240 13.03 -11.04 3.26
CA VAL A 240 13.66 -10.86 1.95
C VAL A 240 13.19 -9.55 1.31
N VAL A 241 11.87 -9.33 1.20
CA VAL A 241 11.31 -8.12 0.58
C VAL A 241 11.73 -6.86 1.31
N GLN A 242 11.82 -6.89 2.64
CA GLN A 242 12.29 -5.76 3.44
C GLN A 242 13.79 -5.47 3.28
N ALA A 243 14.60 -6.49 2.98
CA ALA A 243 16.05 -6.37 2.85
C ALA A 243 16.52 -5.99 1.44
N MET A 244 15.79 -6.35 0.37
CA MET A 244 16.20 -6.08 -1.02
C MET A 244 16.53 -4.61 -1.30
N PRO A 245 15.67 -3.62 -0.93
CA PRO A 245 15.96 -2.21 -1.24
C PRO A 245 17.27 -1.71 -0.62
N ARG A 246 17.63 -2.20 0.57
CA ARG A 246 18.82 -1.76 1.32
C ARG A 246 20.13 -2.11 0.62
N ARG A 247 20.11 -3.07 -0.31
CA ARG A 247 21.28 -3.52 -1.08
C ARG A 247 21.41 -2.85 -2.45
N MET A 248 20.50 -1.94 -2.79
CA MET A 248 20.52 -1.19 -4.06
C MET A 248 21.53 -0.03 -4.00
N LEU A 249 22.83 -0.37 -3.91
CA LEU A 249 23.93 0.61 -3.83
C LEU A 249 24.25 1.25 -5.19
N ASP A 250 23.99 0.54 -6.29
CA ASP A 250 24.15 1.08 -7.65
C ASP A 250 22.91 1.87 -8.06
N ALA A 251 22.94 3.17 -7.76
CA ALA A 251 21.85 4.09 -8.10
C ALA A 251 21.59 4.14 -9.60
N ASN A 252 22.64 4.18 -10.44
CA ASN A 252 22.50 4.28 -11.88
C ASN A 252 21.93 2.99 -12.46
N GLY A 253 22.41 1.83 -12.01
CA GLY A 253 21.86 0.54 -12.41
C GLY A 253 20.38 0.39 -12.07
N LEU A 254 19.94 0.89 -10.92
CA LEU A 254 18.51 0.91 -10.55
C LEU A 254 17.70 1.81 -11.48
N ILE A 255 18.17 3.02 -11.78
CA ILE A 255 17.48 3.92 -12.72
C ILE A 255 17.42 3.33 -14.12
N ASP A 256 18.52 2.73 -14.59
CA ASP A 256 18.54 2.03 -15.87
C ASP A 256 17.49 0.91 -15.89
N ALA A 257 17.34 0.13 -14.82
CA ALA A 257 16.29 -0.88 -14.71
C ALA A 257 14.86 -0.27 -14.77
N CYS A 258 14.66 0.91 -14.18
CA CYS A 258 13.38 1.62 -14.23
C CYS A 258 13.01 2.09 -15.66
N PHE A 259 13.98 2.60 -16.43
CA PHE A 259 13.73 3.31 -17.68
C PHE A 259 14.18 2.57 -18.96
N LYS A 260 14.74 1.36 -18.83
CA LYS A 260 15.09 0.49 -19.97
C LYS A 260 13.91 0.29 -20.93
N ARG A 261 14.19 0.35 -22.24
CA ARG A 261 13.20 0.13 -23.32
C ARG A 261 12.73 -1.33 -23.40
N ARG A 262 13.62 -2.28 -23.14
CA ARG A 262 13.32 -3.73 -23.13
C ARG A 262 13.55 -4.26 -21.73
N ASN A 263 12.62 -5.07 -21.24
CA ASN A 263 12.65 -5.66 -19.89
C ASN A 263 12.76 -4.63 -18.75
N GLY A 264 12.36 -3.37 -19.00
CA GLY A 264 12.23 -2.31 -18.01
C GLY A 264 10.79 -1.80 -17.94
N PHE A 265 10.57 -0.75 -17.15
CA PHE A 265 9.24 -0.24 -16.83
C PHE A 265 8.90 1.07 -17.54
N SER A 266 9.55 1.33 -18.68
CA SER A 266 9.36 2.55 -19.49
C SER A 266 7.94 2.71 -20.04
N HIS A 267 7.18 1.63 -20.17
CA HIS A 267 5.77 1.62 -20.59
C HIS A 267 4.81 2.22 -19.55
N LEU A 268 5.21 2.25 -18.26
CA LEU A 268 4.36 2.69 -17.16
C LEU A 268 4.34 4.23 -17.08
N SER A 269 3.45 4.87 -17.83
CA SER A 269 3.33 6.33 -17.87
C SER A 269 2.63 6.91 -16.63
N GLN A 270 2.70 8.24 -16.45
CA GLN A 270 2.03 8.92 -15.32
C GLN A 270 0.52 8.80 -15.47
N VAL A 271 0.02 9.02 -16.70
CA VAL A 271 -1.39 8.85 -17.07
C VAL A 271 -1.87 7.43 -16.75
N ALA A 272 -1.11 6.40 -17.11
CA ALA A 272 -1.49 5.01 -16.84
C ALA A 272 -1.51 4.65 -15.35
N ILE A 273 -0.69 5.33 -14.53
CA ILE A 273 -0.75 5.20 -13.06
C ILE A 273 -2.00 5.87 -12.52
N ASP A 274 -2.29 7.10 -12.97
CA ASP A 274 -3.42 7.87 -12.46
C ASP A 274 -4.77 7.27 -12.88
N GLU A 275 -4.86 6.71 -14.09
CA GLU A 275 -6.01 5.92 -14.55
C GLU A 275 -6.24 4.70 -13.63
N ARG A 276 -5.21 3.89 -13.36
CA ARG A 276 -5.34 2.72 -12.47
C ARG A 276 -5.66 3.08 -11.04
N ARG A 277 -5.14 4.21 -10.54
CA ARG A 277 -5.52 4.76 -9.24
C ARG A 277 -7.01 5.12 -9.23
N GLN A 278 -7.50 5.75 -10.29
CA GLN A 278 -8.91 6.13 -10.39
C GLN A 278 -9.82 4.90 -10.47
N GLU A 279 -9.51 3.95 -11.33
CA GLU A 279 -10.25 2.67 -11.44
C GLU A 279 -10.37 1.96 -10.09
N ARG A 280 -9.29 1.95 -9.30
CA ARG A 280 -9.30 1.34 -7.96
C ARG A 280 -10.11 2.13 -6.94
N ARG A 281 -10.07 3.47 -6.99
CA ARG A 281 -10.93 4.31 -6.14
C ARG A 281 -12.41 4.07 -6.45
N ASP A 282 -12.76 4.04 -7.73
CA ASP A 282 -14.13 3.79 -8.18
C ASP A 282 -14.60 2.40 -7.74
N GLN A 283 -13.75 1.38 -7.87
CA GLN A 283 -14.06 0.03 -7.40
C GLN A 283 -14.23 -0.04 -5.88
N ALA A 284 -13.38 0.64 -5.11
CA ALA A 284 -13.50 0.69 -3.65
C ALA A 284 -14.82 1.35 -3.21
N GLN A 285 -15.24 2.41 -3.90
CA GLN A 285 -16.51 3.08 -3.63
C GLN A 285 -17.70 2.15 -3.93
N LEU A 286 -17.69 1.48 -5.07
CA LEU A 286 -18.73 0.51 -5.44
C LEU A 286 -18.84 -0.65 -4.43
N ASP A 287 -17.71 -1.13 -3.91
CA ASP A 287 -17.69 -2.21 -2.92
C ASP A 287 -18.25 -1.75 -1.57
N LYS A 288 -17.93 -0.51 -1.14
CA LYS A 288 -18.53 0.12 0.05
C LYS A 288 -20.05 0.28 -0.08
N ASP A 289 -20.51 0.75 -1.24
CA ASP A 289 -21.94 0.98 -1.50
C ASP A 289 -22.73 -0.35 -1.47
N LYS A 290 -22.17 -1.43 -2.03
CA LYS A 290 -22.76 -2.78 -1.98
C LYS A 290 -22.82 -3.34 -0.56
N GLN A 291 -21.79 -3.10 0.26
CA GLN A 291 -21.78 -3.53 1.66
C GLN A 291 -22.77 -2.71 2.52
N GLY A 292 -22.87 -1.40 2.28
CA GLY A 292 -23.82 -0.51 2.96
C GLY A 292 -25.29 -0.80 2.61
N GLY A 293 -25.58 -1.11 1.35
CA GLY A 293 -26.94 -1.48 0.90
C GLY A 293 -27.45 -2.81 1.47
N ARG A 294 -26.55 -3.74 1.80
CA ARG A 294 -26.89 -5.04 2.41
C ARG A 294 -27.34 -4.92 3.88
N SER A 295 -26.95 -3.84 4.56
CA SER A 295 -27.31 -3.57 5.96
C SER A 295 -28.63 -2.80 6.11
N GLN A 296 -29.16 -2.16 5.06
CA GLN A 296 -30.42 -1.40 5.11
C GLN A 296 -31.67 -2.21 4.71
N THR A 297 -31.53 -3.45 4.23
CA THR A 297 -32.68 -4.28 3.80
C THR A 297 -33.24 -5.22 4.88
N LEU A 298 -32.85 -5.08 6.15
CA LEU A 298 -33.49 -5.78 7.27
C LEU A 298 -34.66 -4.91 7.79
N PRO A 299 -35.92 -5.37 7.69
CA PRO A 299 -37.06 -4.59 8.19
C PRO A 299 -37.06 -4.52 9.73
N PRO A 300 -37.52 -3.41 10.32
CA PRO A 300 -37.65 -3.29 11.78
C PRO A 300 -38.96 -3.91 12.28
N GLY A 301 -38.87 -4.78 13.30
CA GLY A 301 -40.00 -5.30 14.10
C GLY A 301 -40.14 -6.83 14.04
N GLY A 302 -40.40 -7.56 15.12
CA GLY A 302 -40.67 -7.23 16.51
C GLY A 302 -40.67 -8.52 17.36
N ASN A 303 -40.68 -8.37 18.68
CA ASN A 303 -40.84 -9.47 19.65
C ASN A 303 -42.15 -10.24 19.42
N VAL A 304 -42.09 -11.55 19.17
CA VAL A 304 -43.10 -12.53 19.65
C VAL A 304 -42.41 -13.89 19.86
N THR A 305 -42.79 -14.51 20.96
CA THR A 305 -42.42 -15.79 21.58
C THR A 305 -42.73 -17.05 20.75
N ASP A 306 -42.12 -18.16 21.19
CA ASP A 306 -42.30 -19.57 20.80
C ASP A 306 -43.67 -20.02 20.26
N ALA A 307 -43.65 -20.82 19.19
CA ALA A 307 -44.48 -22.02 19.02
C ALA A 307 -44.03 -22.89 17.82
N GLU A 308 -43.45 -24.04 18.16
CA GLU A 308 -43.46 -25.39 17.56
C GLU A 308 -43.71 -25.65 16.06
N SER A 309 -42.68 -26.29 15.47
CA SER A 309 -42.65 -27.44 14.54
C SER A 309 -43.84 -27.79 13.62
N GLU A 310 -43.56 -27.85 12.31
CA GLU A 310 -43.96 -28.99 11.48
C GLU A 310 -42.99 -29.21 10.31
N VAL A 311 -42.42 -30.42 10.24
CA VAL A 311 -41.47 -30.89 9.23
C VAL A 311 -42.23 -31.37 7.99
N ARG A 312 -41.89 -30.86 6.80
CA ARG A 312 -42.30 -31.51 5.53
C ARG A 312 -41.18 -31.51 4.48
N ARG A 313 -40.52 -32.67 4.36
CA ARG A 313 -39.62 -33.02 3.24
C ARG A 313 -40.41 -33.33 1.97
N LYS A 314 -39.92 -32.87 0.82
CA LYS A 314 -40.00 -33.46 -0.54
C LYS A 314 -39.14 -32.56 -1.45
N GLY A 315 -38.27 -33.00 -2.34
CA GLY A 315 -38.14 -34.25 -3.10
C GLY A 315 -37.76 -33.82 -4.53
N THR A 316 -36.64 -34.32 -5.03
CA THR A 316 -35.94 -33.94 -6.27
C THR A 316 -36.76 -34.16 -7.56
N LEU A 317 -36.59 -33.29 -8.56
CA LEU A 317 -37.29 -33.31 -9.85
C LEU A 317 -36.30 -33.51 -11.02
N PHE A 318 -36.24 -34.74 -11.56
CA PHE A 318 -35.83 -35.03 -12.93
C PHE A 318 -36.46 -36.38 -13.36
N GLY A 319 -37.13 -36.41 -14.53
CA GLY A 319 -37.35 -37.67 -15.26
C GLY A 319 -38.74 -37.93 -15.87
N ARG A 320 -38.91 -37.45 -17.12
CA ARG A 320 -39.53 -38.12 -18.29
C ARG A 320 -40.79 -39.00 -18.09
N ARG A 321 -41.86 -38.69 -18.84
CA ARG A 321 -42.76 -39.71 -19.41
C ARG A 321 -43.17 -39.40 -20.85
N ARG A 322 -42.89 -40.36 -21.74
CA ARG A 322 -43.43 -40.53 -23.09
C ARG A 322 -44.94 -40.79 -23.03
N ARG A 323 -45.68 -40.40 -24.08
CA ARG A 323 -47.08 -40.77 -24.33
C ARG A 323 -47.18 -41.27 -25.78
N ASP A 324 -47.63 -42.50 -25.96
CA ASP A 324 -47.97 -43.07 -27.27
C ASP A 324 -49.49 -43.30 -27.38
N VAL A 325 -50.03 -42.72 -28.46
CA VAL A 325 -51.00 -43.19 -29.48
C VAL A 325 -52.34 -43.87 -29.10
N SER A 326 -53.42 -43.23 -29.59
CA SER A 326 -54.60 -43.75 -30.34
C SER A 326 -55.88 -43.05 -29.85
N GLY A 327 -56.82 -42.53 -30.64
CA GLY A 327 -57.00 -42.39 -32.08
C GLY A 327 -58.51 -42.34 -32.35
N THR A 328 -59.06 -41.21 -32.84
CA THR A 328 -60.31 -41.14 -33.64
C THR A 328 -60.58 -39.70 -34.11
N ARG A 329 -60.70 -39.52 -35.43
CA ARG A 329 -61.29 -38.37 -36.18
C ARG A 329 -62.85 -38.52 -36.21
N PRO A 330 -63.68 -37.71 -36.93
CA PRO A 330 -63.46 -36.50 -37.78
C PRO A 330 -64.51 -35.34 -37.61
N GLY A 331 -64.36 -34.25 -38.40
CA GLY A 331 -65.46 -33.39 -38.89
C GLY A 331 -65.27 -31.88 -38.64
N ARG A 332 -64.86 -31.07 -39.65
CA ARG A 332 -65.70 -30.12 -40.45
C ARG A 332 -66.55 -29.19 -39.56
N VAL A 333 -66.48 -27.86 -39.66
CA VAL A 333 -66.47 -26.96 -40.84
C VAL A 333 -65.49 -25.81 -40.63
#